data_AF-A0A7C5BFQ0-F1
#
_entry.id   AF-A0A7C5BFQ0-F1
#
_cell.length_a   1.000
_cell.length_b   1.000
_cell.length_c   1.000
_cell.angle_alpha   90.00
_cell.angle_beta   90.00
_cell.angle_gamma   90.00
#
_symmetry.space_group_name_H-M   'P 1'
#
loop_
_entity.id
_entity.type
_entity.pdbx_description
1 polymer ?
#
loop_
_entity_poly.entity_id
_entity_poly.type
_entity_poly.pdbx_seq_one_letter_code
_entity_poly.pdbx_strand_id
1 'polypeptide(L)'
;MVISIFHNTKIYVVAPANTFTGGPELLHQLVYHLRNNLNLDAYMYYIPSSILDPVHSAFKKYGNPFVREVKDKKENLIIVPEIIDGIKTLKNFSNIRKAIWWLSVDNFYLSFILNSKKNLFLPRAVNKLIFLLFKKRIFDIQEIAYRKIRKNQLNLNKFKAIRDADYHFVQSYYAMKHLEEKGIEKNKIFYLSDYLNEEFLKTQTDLSQKENIVAYNPKKGFAFTRKIISSAKDIKFIPLINMTRDEVIKTLQRA
;
A
#
# COMPACT_ATOMS: atom_id res chain seq x y z
N MET A 1 -17.57 -15.31 10.35
CA MET A 1 -16.41 -15.48 11.25
C MET A 1 -16.09 -14.14 11.87
N VAL A 2 -15.66 -14.12 13.13
CA VAL A 2 -15.39 -12.89 13.90
C VAL A 2 -14.00 -12.98 14.50
N ILE A 3 -13.29 -11.85 14.56
CA ILE A 3 -11.97 -11.77 15.21
C ILE A 3 -12.20 -11.48 16.69
N SER A 4 -11.71 -12.36 17.56
CA SER A 4 -11.84 -12.16 19.01
C SER A 4 -11.02 -10.95 19.47
N ILE A 5 -11.63 -10.03 20.20
CA ILE A 5 -10.95 -8.91 20.86
C ILE A 5 -11.16 -9.07 22.37
N PHE A 6 -10.06 -9.18 23.11
CA PHE A 6 -10.09 -9.28 24.56
C PHE A 6 -10.12 -7.88 25.17
N HIS A 7 -10.60 -7.75 26.40
CA HIS A 7 -10.72 -6.44 27.08
C HIS A 7 -9.39 -5.67 27.15
N ASN A 8 -8.26 -6.37 27.21
CA ASN A 8 -6.92 -5.79 27.29
C ASN A 8 -6.12 -5.90 25.97
N THR A 9 -6.78 -6.25 24.84
CA THR A 9 -6.11 -6.35 23.54
C THR A 9 -5.58 -4.99 23.09
N LYS A 10 -4.27 -4.93 22.85
CA LYS A 10 -3.64 -3.84 22.10
C LYS A 10 -3.52 -4.20 20.63
N ILE A 11 -3.89 -3.28 19.75
CA ILE A 11 -3.80 -3.44 18.30
C ILE A 11 -2.66 -2.55 17.78
N TYR A 12 -1.71 -3.13 17.08
CA TYR A 12 -0.57 -2.44 16.51
C TYR A 12 -0.64 -2.48 14.99
N VAL A 13 -0.79 -1.34 14.34
CA VAL A 13 -0.83 -1.24 12.87
C VAL A 13 0.51 -0.74 12.38
N VAL A 14 1.17 -1.55 11.56
CA VAL A 14 2.51 -1.27 11.06
C VAL A 14 2.43 -0.36 9.84
N ALA A 15 3.26 0.67 9.77
CA ALA A 15 3.34 1.55 8.59
C ALA A 15 4.78 1.96 8.27
N PRO A 16 5.13 2.20 7.00
CA PRO A 16 6.42 2.81 6.66
C PRO A 16 6.48 4.25 7.17
N ALA A 17 7.59 4.62 7.82
CA ALA A 17 7.79 5.96 8.36
C ALA A 17 7.81 7.01 7.24
N ASN A 18 7.21 8.18 7.52
CA ASN A 18 7.20 9.39 6.68
C ASN A 18 6.90 9.15 5.18
N THR A 19 6.04 8.18 4.86
CA THR A 19 5.72 7.78 3.49
C THR A 19 4.31 8.21 3.11
N PHE A 20 4.17 9.13 2.16
CA PHE A 20 2.88 9.65 1.71
C PHE A 20 2.34 8.94 0.47
N THR A 21 1.50 7.92 0.68
CA THR A 21 0.72 7.25 -0.36
C THR A 21 -0.63 6.76 0.21
N GLY A 22 -1.53 6.23 -0.63
CA GLY A 22 -2.84 5.76 -0.17
C GLY A 22 -2.80 4.58 0.80
N GLY A 23 -1.81 3.68 0.71
CA GLY A 23 -1.70 2.53 1.62
C GLY A 23 -1.43 2.94 3.08
N PRO A 24 -0.36 3.72 3.36
CA PRO A 24 -0.15 4.37 4.66
C PRO A 24 -1.36 5.16 5.14
N GLU A 25 -2.05 5.90 4.25
CA GLU A 25 -3.27 6.61 4.64
C GLU A 25 -4.36 5.66 5.18
N LEU A 26 -4.60 4.54 4.50
CA LEU A 26 -5.55 3.49 4.93
C LEU A 26 -5.17 2.86 6.28
N LEU A 27 -3.88 2.67 6.54
CA LEU A 27 -3.38 2.17 7.83
C LEU A 27 -3.67 3.16 8.96
N HIS A 28 -3.48 4.45 8.72
CA HIS A 28 -3.84 5.50 9.69
C HIS A 28 -5.35 5.57 9.92
N GLN A 29 -6.11 5.51 8.84
CA GLN A 29 -7.57 5.46 8.83
C GLN A 29 -8.12 4.29 9.66
N LEU A 30 -7.50 3.10 9.53
CA LEU A 30 -7.83 1.94 10.35
C LEU A 30 -7.63 2.23 11.85
N VAL A 31 -6.46 2.74 12.25
CA VAL A 31 -6.21 3.06 13.67
C VAL A 31 -7.17 4.13 14.19
N TYR A 32 -7.48 5.13 13.36
CA TYR A 32 -8.44 6.17 13.72
C TYR A 32 -9.82 5.58 14.05
N HIS A 33 -10.37 4.72 13.18
CA HIS A 33 -11.69 4.13 13.44
C HIS A 33 -11.69 3.07 14.54
N LEU A 34 -10.63 2.27 14.66
CA LEU A 34 -10.47 1.35 15.79
C LEU A 34 -10.60 2.09 17.12
N ARG A 35 -10.00 3.29 17.24
CA ARG A 35 -10.04 4.10 18.46
C ARG A 35 -11.36 4.85 18.62
N ASN A 36 -11.75 5.63 17.61
CA ASN A 36 -12.81 6.63 17.77
C ASN A 36 -14.21 6.05 17.54
N ASN A 37 -14.35 4.98 16.75
CA ASN A 37 -15.66 4.38 16.46
C ASN A 37 -15.88 3.06 17.19
N LEU A 38 -14.80 2.31 17.45
CA LEU A 38 -14.88 1.00 18.12
C LEU A 38 -14.35 1.02 19.56
N ASN A 39 -13.80 2.14 20.03
CA ASN A 39 -13.26 2.30 21.38
C ASN A 39 -12.21 1.24 21.75
N LEU A 40 -11.35 0.88 20.80
CA LEU A 40 -10.29 -0.12 20.96
C LEU A 40 -8.92 0.54 21.18
N ASP A 41 -8.07 -0.15 21.93
CA ASP A 41 -6.71 0.31 22.24
C ASP A 41 -5.76 0.04 21.04
N ALA A 42 -5.72 0.97 20.08
CA ALA A 42 -4.95 0.83 18.84
C ALA A 42 -3.85 1.89 18.67
N TYR A 43 -2.73 1.48 18.08
CA TYR A 43 -1.52 2.30 17.92
C TYR A 43 -0.90 2.10 16.55
N MET A 44 -0.24 3.13 16.04
CA MET A 44 0.69 3.01 14.93
C MET A 44 2.04 2.45 15.41
N TYR A 45 2.68 1.59 14.60
CA TYR A 45 4.05 1.13 14.79
C TYR A 45 4.84 1.35 13.49
N TYR A 46 5.79 2.29 13.49
CA TYR A 46 6.47 2.66 12.24
C TYR A 46 7.75 1.85 12.00
N ILE A 47 8.01 1.55 10.73
CA ILE A 47 9.25 0.95 10.28
C ILE A 47 10.03 1.92 9.36
N PRO A 48 11.34 2.15 9.61
CA PRO A 48 12.09 1.73 10.80
C PRO A 48 11.63 2.50 12.06
N SER A 49 11.68 1.84 13.22
CA SER A 49 11.18 2.39 14.48
C SER A 49 12.05 3.50 15.08
N SER A 50 13.26 3.72 14.56
CA SER A 50 14.21 4.74 15.03
C SER A 50 13.90 6.17 14.57
N ILE A 51 12.99 6.37 13.61
CA ILE A 51 12.71 7.71 13.04
C ILE A 51 11.98 8.59 14.06
N LEU A 52 12.57 9.73 14.44
CA LEU A 52 12.04 10.61 15.50
C LEU A 52 10.65 11.15 15.21
N ASP A 53 10.41 11.75 14.03
CA ASP A 53 9.06 12.12 13.55
C ASP A 53 8.64 11.17 12.43
N PRO A 54 8.02 10.02 12.76
CA PRO A 54 7.69 9.01 11.76
C PRO A 54 6.37 9.31 11.04
N VAL A 55 5.61 10.32 11.49
CA VAL A 55 4.27 10.63 10.99
C VAL A 55 4.35 11.70 9.92
N HIS A 56 4.01 11.33 8.68
CA HIS A 56 3.91 12.32 7.60
C HIS A 56 2.86 13.39 7.94
N SER A 57 3.13 14.65 7.61
CA SER A 57 2.27 15.80 7.96
C SER A 57 0.80 15.61 7.56
N ALA A 58 0.55 15.09 6.35
CA ALA A 58 -0.78 14.79 5.83
C ALA A 58 -1.60 13.79 6.68
N PHE A 59 -0.96 13.00 7.55
CA PHE A 59 -1.62 12.01 8.41
C PHE A 59 -1.75 12.46 9.87
N LYS A 60 -1.17 13.62 10.24
CA LYS A 60 -1.30 14.18 11.60
C LYS A 60 -2.75 14.47 11.97
N LYS A 61 -3.61 14.75 10.98
CA LYS A 61 -5.08 14.94 11.16
C LYS A 61 -5.79 13.75 11.80
N TYR A 62 -5.26 12.53 11.69
CA TYR A 62 -5.86 11.36 12.32
C TYR A 62 -5.58 11.28 13.82
N GLY A 63 -4.62 12.06 14.36
CA GLY A 63 -4.37 12.10 15.81
C GLY A 63 -4.05 10.73 16.45
N ASN A 64 -3.48 9.81 15.66
CA ASN A 64 -3.19 8.45 16.13
C ASN A 64 -1.95 8.43 17.01
N PRO A 65 -1.99 7.80 18.20
CA PRO A 65 -0.79 7.54 18.99
C PRO A 65 0.06 6.51 18.26
N PHE A 66 1.37 6.56 18.51
CA PHE A 66 2.30 5.57 18.01
C PHE A 66 3.20 5.07 19.14
N VAL A 67 3.71 3.85 18.96
CA VAL A 67 4.63 3.21 19.90
C VAL A 67 5.96 2.90 19.22
N ARG A 68 7.03 2.79 20.01
CA ARG A 68 8.36 2.35 19.55
C ARG A 68 8.59 0.86 19.76
N GLU A 69 7.78 0.25 20.61
CA GLU A 69 7.88 -1.15 21.01
C GLU A 69 6.49 -1.80 21.01
N VAL A 70 6.44 -3.06 20.58
CA VAL A 70 5.22 -3.87 20.53
C VAL A 70 5.29 -4.92 21.63
N LYS A 71 4.22 -5.05 22.42
CA LYS A 71 4.14 -6.07 23.47
C LYS A 71 3.75 -7.42 22.85
N ASP A 72 4.69 -8.36 22.75
CA ASP A 72 4.51 -9.69 22.15
C ASP A 72 3.67 -10.63 23.07
N LYS A 73 2.36 -10.41 23.11
CA LYS A 73 1.41 -11.21 23.90
C LYS A 73 0.30 -11.76 23.00
N LYS A 74 -0.17 -12.98 23.28
CA LYS A 74 -1.26 -13.66 22.55
C LYS A 74 -2.58 -12.87 22.52
N GLU A 75 -2.81 -12.01 23.51
CA GLU A 75 -4.00 -11.16 23.57
C GLU A 75 -3.95 -10.03 22.52
N ASN A 76 -2.75 -9.59 22.16
CA ASN A 76 -2.53 -8.47 21.26
C ASN A 76 -2.61 -8.91 19.79
N LEU A 77 -2.76 -7.91 18.92
CA LEU A 77 -2.83 -8.09 17.48
C LEU A 77 -1.84 -7.15 16.79
N ILE A 78 -1.01 -7.67 15.90
CA ILE A 78 -0.22 -6.86 14.97
C ILE A 78 -0.78 -7.01 13.56
N ILE A 79 -1.03 -5.88 12.90
CA ILE A 79 -1.53 -5.78 11.54
C ILE A 79 -0.44 -5.17 10.69
N VAL A 80 0.06 -5.90 9.69
CA VAL A 80 1.09 -5.40 8.76
C VAL A 80 0.52 -5.20 7.36
N PRO A 81 1.02 -4.21 6.60
CA PRO A 81 0.70 -4.09 5.18
C PRO A 81 1.38 -5.22 4.39
N GLU A 82 0.89 -5.44 3.17
CA GLU A 82 1.37 -6.47 2.26
C GLU A 82 2.77 -6.22 1.70
N ILE A 83 3.37 -5.06 1.96
CA ILE A 83 4.75 -4.81 1.53
C ILE A 83 5.72 -5.74 2.27
N ILE A 84 6.79 -6.16 1.57
CA ILE A 84 7.75 -7.13 2.11
C ILE A 84 8.35 -6.71 3.45
N ASP A 85 8.62 -5.42 3.66
CA ASP A 85 9.20 -4.97 4.93
C ASP A 85 8.19 -5.06 6.08
N GLY A 86 6.90 -4.85 5.83
CA GLY A 86 5.82 -5.13 6.78
C GLY A 86 5.73 -6.62 7.11
N ILE A 87 5.73 -7.49 6.09
CA ILE A 87 5.69 -8.95 6.30
C ILE A 87 6.93 -9.44 7.06
N LYS A 88 8.12 -8.88 6.82
CA LYS A 88 9.34 -9.22 7.57
C LYS A 88 9.21 -8.86 9.06
N THR A 89 8.52 -7.79 9.41
CA THR A 89 8.29 -7.39 10.81
C THR A 89 7.62 -8.49 11.63
N LEU A 90 6.77 -9.32 11.03
CA LEU A 90 6.11 -10.44 11.70
C LEU A 90 7.07 -11.49 12.27
N LYS A 91 8.32 -11.56 11.77
CA LYS A 91 9.34 -12.50 12.24
C LYS A 91 9.91 -12.12 13.61
N ASN A 92 9.74 -10.88 14.03
CA ASN A 92 10.26 -10.39 15.31
C ASN A 92 9.37 -10.78 16.50
N PHE A 93 8.23 -11.42 16.24
CA PHE A 93 7.23 -11.72 17.25
C PHE A 93 6.86 -13.20 17.21
N SER A 94 6.68 -13.79 18.38
CA SER A 94 6.44 -15.22 18.56
C SER A 94 5.04 -15.53 19.11
N ASN A 95 4.48 -14.64 19.94
CA ASN A 95 3.27 -14.91 20.70
C ASN A 95 2.07 -14.08 20.23
N ILE A 96 2.30 -12.89 19.69
CA ILE A 96 1.24 -11.99 19.21
C ILE A 96 0.48 -12.59 18.03
N ARG A 97 -0.82 -12.29 17.95
CA ARG A 97 -1.63 -12.63 16.79
C ARG A 97 -1.27 -11.74 15.61
N LYS A 98 -1.18 -12.30 14.42
CA LYS A 98 -0.62 -11.68 13.22
C LYS A 98 -1.66 -11.58 12.14
N ALA A 99 -1.89 -10.36 11.66
CA ALA A 99 -2.70 -10.09 10.49
C ALA A 99 -1.86 -9.47 9.37
N ILE A 100 -2.11 -9.86 8.13
CA ILE A 100 -1.60 -9.19 6.95
C ILE A 100 -2.77 -8.51 6.23
N TRP A 101 -2.68 -7.21 6.02
CA TRP A 101 -3.64 -6.48 5.21
C TRP A 101 -3.15 -6.33 3.77
N TRP A 102 -3.85 -7.00 2.86
CA TRP A 102 -3.64 -7.01 1.42
C TRP A 102 -4.33 -5.82 0.77
N LEU A 103 -3.68 -4.65 0.85
CA LEU A 103 -4.14 -3.42 0.22
C LEU A 103 -4.01 -3.51 -1.32
N SER A 104 -2.95 -4.15 -1.80
CA SER A 104 -2.74 -4.43 -3.22
C SER A 104 -1.89 -5.69 -3.41
N VAL A 105 -2.49 -6.76 -3.95
CA VAL A 105 -1.78 -8.00 -4.30
C VAL A 105 -0.59 -7.72 -5.23
N ASP A 106 -0.78 -6.83 -6.21
CA ASP A 106 0.28 -6.44 -7.13
C ASP A 106 1.42 -5.70 -6.43
N ASN A 107 1.11 -4.88 -5.43
CA ASN A 107 2.11 -4.16 -4.64
C ASN A 107 2.97 -5.11 -3.79
N PHE A 108 2.40 -6.19 -3.25
CA PHE A 108 3.20 -7.26 -2.63
C PHE A 108 4.24 -7.82 -3.62
N TYR A 109 3.78 -8.26 -4.80
CA TYR A 109 4.68 -8.85 -5.80
C TYR A 109 5.72 -7.85 -6.32
N LEU A 110 5.32 -6.60 -6.52
CA LEU A 110 6.22 -5.53 -6.90
C LEU A 110 7.27 -5.31 -5.82
N SER A 111 6.87 -5.17 -4.55
CA SER A 111 7.80 -4.99 -3.44
C SER A 111 8.75 -6.18 -3.29
N PHE A 112 8.29 -7.42 -3.54
CA PHE A 112 9.12 -8.62 -3.53
C PHE A 112 10.15 -8.64 -4.64
N ILE A 113 9.76 -8.36 -5.89
CA ILE A 113 10.70 -8.36 -7.01
C ILE A 113 11.69 -7.20 -6.88
N LEU A 114 11.24 -6.02 -6.45
CA LEU A 114 12.09 -4.87 -6.22
C LEU A 114 13.11 -5.12 -5.10
N ASN A 115 12.72 -5.79 -4.02
CA ASN A 115 13.63 -6.14 -2.92
C ASN A 115 14.60 -7.29 -3.27
N SER A 116 14.32 -8.07 -4.32
CA SER A 116 15.22 -9.15 -4.74
C SER A 116 16.48 -8.60 -5.41
N LYS A 117 17.64 -8.84 -4.78
CA LYS A 117 18.95 -8.49 -5.34
C LYS A 117 19.22 -9.19 -6.68
N LYS A 118 18.69 -10.40 -6.89
CA LYS A 118 18.92 -11.20 -8.10
C LYS A 118 18.02 -10.79 -9.27
N ASN A 119 16.75 -10.44 -9.03
CA ASN A 119 15.77 -10.28 -10.10
C ASN A 119 15.89 -8.99 -10.92
N LEU A 120 16.71 -8.03 -10.49
CA LEU A 120 16.85 -6.73 -11.16
C LEU A 120 18.29 -6.21 -11.18
N PHE A 121 19.28 -7.07 -10.89
CA PHE A 121 20.68 -6.67 -10.83
C PHE A 121 21.17 -6.05 -12.15
N LEU A 122 21.00 -6.77 -13.26
CA LEU A 122 21.53 -6.35 -14.56
C LEU A 122 20.87 -5.04 -15.07
N PRO A 123 19.53 -4.89 -15.09
CA PRO A 123 18.91 -3.62 -15.48
C PRO A 123 19.31 -2.45 -14.56
N ARG A 124 19.49 -2.69 -13.25
CA ARG A 124 19.95 -1.66 -12.30
C ARG A 124 21.39 -1.25 -12.55
N ALA A 125 22.28 -2.22 -12.78
CA ALA A 125 23.69 -1.97 -13.08
C ALA A 125 23.85 -1.18 -14.38
N VAL A 126 23.12 -1.57 -15.43
CA VAL A 126 23.13 -0.87 -16.72
C VAL A 126 22.59 0.56 -16.57
N ASN A 127 21.45 0.76 -15.88
CA ASN A 127 20.94 2.10 -15.59
C ASN A 127 21.93 2.96 -14.80
N LYS A 128 22.65 2.39 -13.82
CA LYS A 128 23.66 3.11 -13.04
C LYS A 128 24.80 3.58 -13.95
N LEU A 129 25.29 2.71 -14.83
CA LEU A 129 26.40 3.01 -15.75
C LEU A 129 26.02 4.05 -16.79
N ILE A 130 24.84 3.93 -17.40
CA ILE A 130 24.34 4.92 -18.38
C ILE A 130 24.01 6.26 -17.71
N PHE A 131 23.48 6.24 -16.48
CA PHE A 131 23.23 7.48 -15.75
C PHE A 131 24.53 8.23 -15.46
N LEU A 132 25.61 7.52 -15.14
CA LEU A 132 26.93 8.13 -14.95
C LEU A 132 27.47 8.76 -16.24
N LEU A 133 27.29 8.12 -17.39
CA LEU A 133 27.81 8.59 -18.68
C LEU A 133 26.93 9.67 -19.36
N PHE A 134 25.60 9.48 -19.32
CA PHE A 134 24.65 10.24 -20.15
C PHE A 134 23.53 10.93 -19.34
N LYS A 135 23.52 10.79 -18.00
CA LYS A 135 22.44 11.27 -17.11
C LYS A 135 21.03 10.80 -17.51
N LYS A 136 20.94 9.70 -18.26
CA LYS A 136 19.69 9.08 -18.72
C LYS A 136 19.49 7.72 -18.06
N ARG A 137 18.23 7.31 -17.89
CA ARG A 137 17.85 5.95 -17.46
C ARG A 137 17.13 5.28 -18.62
N ILE A 138 17.63 4.13 -19.07
CA ILE A 138 17.09 3.42 -20.25
C ILE A 138 16.03 2.41 -19.83
N PHE A 139 16.23 1.73 -18.70
CA PHE A 139 15.30 0.72 -18.22
C PHE A 139 14.35 1.29 -17.17
N ASP A 140 13.05 1.15 -17.39
CA ASP A 140 12.07 1.33 -16.33
C ASP A 140 12.03 0.05 -15.47
N ILE A 141 12.64 0.14 -14.29
CA ILE A 141 12.74 -0.99 -13.36
C ILE A 141 11.37 -1.45 -12.87
N GLN A 142 10.40 -0.53 -12.73
CA GLN A 142 9.05 -0.89 -12.31
C GLN A 142 8.34 -1.65 -13.44
N GLU A 143 8.42 -1.17 -14.68
CA GLU A 143 7.87 -1.86 -15.85
C GLU A 143 8.45 -3.28 -16.00
N ILE A 144 9.77 -3.44 -15.84
CA ILE A 144 10.42 -4.77 -15.88
C ILE A 144 9.90 -5.65 -14.74
N ALA A 145 9.75 -5.10 -13.54
CA ALA A 145 9.19 -5.82 -12.41
C ALA A 145 7.76 -6.27 -12.71
N TYR A 146 6.87 -5.39 -13.17
CA TYR A 146 5.50 -5.72 -13.56
C TYR A 146 5.42 -6.82 -14.63
N ARG A 147 6.28 -6.79 -15.65
CA ARG A 147 6.37 -7.86 -16.66
C ARG A 147 6.78 -9.20 -16.06
N LYS A 148 7.65 -9.19 -15.05
CA LYS A 148 8.03 -10.41 -14.31
C LYS A 148 6.90 -10.91 -13.43
N ILE A 149 6.14 -10.03 -12.75
CA ILE A 149 4.97 -10.42 -11.94
C ILE A 149 3.99 -11.22 -12.80
N ARG A 150 3.62 -10.70 -13.98
CA ARG A 150 2.68 -11.37 -14.91
C ARG A 150 3.11 -12.77 -15.33
N LYS A 151 4.42 -13.05 -15.36
CA LYS A 151 4.96 -14.37 -15.73
C LYS A 151 5.16 -15.30 -14.54
N ASN A 152 5.15 -14.78 -13.32
CA ASN A 152 5.64 -15.51 -12.15
C ASN A 152 4.50 -15.81 -11.18
N GLN A 153 4.06 -17.07 -11.16
CA GLN A 153 3.07 -17.56 -10.22
C GLN A 153 3.75 -17.93 -8.90
N LEU A 154 4.18 -16.94 -8.12
CA LEU A 154 4.76 -17.21 -6.80
C LEU A 154 3.72 -17.93 -5.92
N ASN A 155 4.15 -19.04 -5.33
CA ASN A 155 3.36 -19.77 -4.34
C ASN A 155 3.48 -19.07 -2.98
N LEU A 156 2.38 -18.46 -2.51
CA LEU A 156 2.36 -17.73 -1.23
C LEU A 156 2.62 -18.64 -0.03
N ASN A 157 2.27 -19.93 -0.10
CA ASN A 157 2.50 -20.89 0.97
C ASN A 157 3.98 -21.19 1.23
N LYS A 158 4.89 -20.80 0.32
CA LYS A 158 6.35 -20.86 0.56
C LYS A 158 6.83 -19.76 1.52
N PHE A 159 6.04 -18.72 1.74
CA PHE A 159 6.38 -17.65 2.67
C PHE A 159 5.83 -17.98 4.05
N LYS A 160 6.70 -18.49 4.94
CA LYS A 160 6.34 -18.87 6.31
C LYS A 160 5.49 -17.80 7.03
N ALA A 161 5.90 -16.53 6.97
CA ALA A 161 5.18 -15.44 7.63
C ALA A 161 3.77 -15.17 7.05
N ILE A 162 3.54 -15.50 5.77
CA ILE A 162 2.23 -15.38 5.13
C ILE A 162 1.35 -16.57 5.49
N ARG A 163 1.89 -17.79 5.37
CA ARG A 163 1.17 -19.02 5.67
C ARG A 163 0.78 -19.13 7.14
N ASP A 164 1.67 -18.71 8.03
CA ASP A 164 1.51 -18.82 9.49
C ASP A 164 0.80 -17.57 10.07
N ALA A 165 0.33 -16.63 9.25
CA ALA A 165 -0.48 -15.52 9.74
C ALA A 165 -1.86 -16.02 10.20
N ASP A 166 -2.37 -15.46 11.30
CA ASP A 166 -3.68 -15.81 11.84
C ASP A 166 -4.81 -15.26 10.97
N TYR A 167 -4.60 -14.06 10.40
CA TYR A 167 -5.61 -13.35 9.63
C TYR A 167 -5.03 -12.71 8.36
N HIS A 168 -5.84 -12.69 7.30
CA HIS A 168 -5.58 -12.04 6.02
C HIS A 168 -6.72 -11.08 5.74
N PHE A 169 -6.47 -9.78 5.90
CA PHE A 169 -7.44 -8.76 5.54
C PHE A 169 -7.30 -8.43 4.07
N VAL A 170 -8.41 -8.33 3.34
CA VAL A 170 -8.40 -8.06 1.90
C VAL A 170 -9.25 -6.84 1.58
N GLN A 171 -8.69 -5.96 0.74
CA GLN A 171 -9.37 -4.73 0.31
C GLN A 171 -10.40 -4.95 -0.79
N SER A 172 -10.31 -6.07 -1.52
CA SER A 172 -11.15 -6.34 -2.69
C SER A 172 -11.46 -7.81 -2.87
N TYR A 173 -12.53 -8.09 -3.63
CA TYR A 173 -12.88 -9.45 -4.04
C TYR A 173 -11.76 -10.09 -4.88
N TYR A 174 -11.06 -9.29 -5.69
CA TYR A 174 -9.87 -9.72 -6.43
C TYR A 174 -8.78 -10.24 -5.48
N ALA A 175 -8.45 -9.49 -4.43
CA ALA A 175 -7.46 -9.92 -3.44
C ALA A 175 -7.91 -11.19 -2.71
N MET A 176 -9.20 -11.29 -2.34
CA MET A 176 -9.77 -12.48 -1.72
C MET A 176 -9.58 -13.72 -2.60
N LYS A 177 -10.08 -13.68 -3.85
CA LYS A 177 -9.93 -14.75 -4.86
C LYS A 177 -8.48 -15.16 -5.04
N HIS A 178 -7.60 -14.17 -5.19
CA HIS A 178 -6.18 -14.42 -5.38
C HIS A 178 -5.56 -15.20 -4.20
N LEU A 179 -5.89 -14.84 -2.96
CA LEU A 179 -5.39 -15.56 -1.78
C LEU A 179 -5.94 -16.99 -1.70
N GLU A 180 -7.22 -17.19 -1.98
CA GLU A 180 -7.85 -18.52 -2.03
C GLU A 180 -7.16 -19.41 -3.08
N GLU A 181 -6.95 -18.90 -4.30
CA GLU A 181 -6.26 -19.60 -5.39
C GLU A 181 -4.79 -19.92 -5.08
N LYS A 182 -4.17 -19.14 -4.18
CA LYS A 182 -2.81 -19.40 -3.67
C LYS A 182 -2.78 -20.30 -2.44
N GLY A 183 -3.93 -20.85 -2.03
CA GLY A 183 -4.05 -21.86 -0.99
C GLY A 183 -4.08 -21.30 0.43
N ILE A 184 -4.43 -20.02 0.61
CA ILE A 184 -4.75 -19.48 1.94
C ILE A 184 -6.15 -19.95 2.32
N GLU A 185 -6.29 -20.46 3.54
CA GLU A 185 -7.56 -21.00 4.04
C GLU A 185 -8.62 -19.90 4.13
N LYS A 186 -9.82 -20.16 3.61
CA LYS A 186 -10.93 -19.18 3.59
C LYS A 186 -11.31 -18.65 4.96
N ASN A 187 -11.14 -19.47 6.00
CA ASN A 187 -11.43 -19.09 7.38
C ASN A 187 -10.47 -18.05 7.96
N LYS A 188 -9.32 -17.83 7.32
CA LYS A 188 -8.35 -16.79 7.68
C LYS A 188 -8.53 -15.50 6.88
N ILE A 189 -9.38 -15.48 5.86
CA ILE A 189 -9.55 -14.33 4.97
C ILE A 189 -10.76 -13.49 5.39
N PHE A 190 -10.54 -12.21 5.67
CA PHE A 190 -11.58 -11.27 6.10
C PHE A 190 -11.60 -10.03 5.20
N TYR A 191 -12.79 -9.61 4.81
CA TYR A 191 -12.95 -8.40 4.01
C TYR A 191 -12.75 -7.17 4.90
N LEU A 192 -11.82 -6.29 4.49
CA LEU A 192 -11.57 -5.00 5.10
C LEU A 192 -11.34 -4.01 3.95
N SER A 193 -12.45 -3.44 3.46
CA SER A 193 -12.43 -2.51 2.33
C SER A 193 -11.70 -1.21 2.67
N ASP A 194 -11.24 -0.55 1.62
CA ASP A 194 -10.83 0.84 1.69
C ASP A 194 -12.05 1.76 1.71
N TYR A 195 -11.79 3.03 2.03
CA TYR A 195 -12.75 4.10 1.83
C TYR A 195 -12.00 5.37 1.41
N LEU A 196 -12.70 6.22 0.67
CA LEU A 196 -12.11 7.44 0.11
C LEU A 196 -11.82 8.46 1.23
N ASN A 197 -10.82 9.30 1.00
CA ASN A 197 -10.61 10.44 1.90
C ASN A 197 -11.84 11.35 1.86
N GLU A 198 -12.34 11.75 3.04
CA GLU A 198 -13.54 12.58 3.18
C GLU A 198 -13.49 13.89 2.38
N GLU A 199 -12.29 14.45 2.15
CA GLU A 199 -12.12 15.66 1.33
C GLU A 199 -12.66 15.46 -0.10
N PHE A 200 -12.53 14.26 -0.68
CA PHE A 200 -13.13 13.95 -1.98
C PHE A 200 -14.65 13.79 -1.91
N LEU A 201 -15.19 13.33 -0.76
CA LEU A 201 -16.63 13.08 -0.59
C LEU A 201 -17.41 14.36 -0.26
N LYS A 202 -16.77 15.31 0.43
CA LYS A 202 -17.37 16.59 0.83
C LYS A 202 -17.30 17.66 -0.26
N THR A 203 -16.56 17.39 -1.34
CA THR A 203 -16.39 18.32 -2.44
C THR A 203 -17.63 18.33 -3.34
N GLN A 204 -18.20 19.51 -3.59
CA GLN A 204 -19.20 19.73 -4.63
C GLN A 204 -18.52 20.10 -5.95
N THR A 205 -19.01 19.56 -7.06
CA THR A 205 -18.45 19.80 -8.40
C THR A 205 -19.50 20.40 -9.31
N ASP A 206 -19.21 21.58 -9.85
CA ASP A 206 -20.01 22.18 -10.90
C ASP A 206 -19.65 21.54 -12.26
N LEU A 207 -20.53 20.67 -12.75
CA LEU A 207 -20.33 19.97 -14.00
C LEU A 207 -20.34 20.89 -15.23
N SER A 208 -20.83 22.13 -15.13
CA SER A 208 -20.73 23.08 -16.24
C SER A 208 -19.30 23.55 -16.48
N GLN A 209 -18.40 23.39 -15.50
CA GLN A 209 -16.96 23.69 -15.62
C GLN A 209 -16.15 22.49 -16.15
N LYS A 210 -16.80 21.40 -16.56
CA LYS A 210 -16.13 20.22 -17.07
C LYS A 210 -15.43 20.52 -18.40
N GLU A 211 -14.15 20.17 -18.48
CA GLU A 211 -13.33 20.27 -19.67
C GLU A 211 -13.17 18.91 -20.35
N ASN A 212 -12.82 18.92 -21.64
CA ASN A 212 -12.46 17.71 -22.39
C ASN A 212 -10.99 17.36 -22.13
N ILE A 213 -10.69 16.94 -20.90
CA ILE A 213 -9.36 16.52 -20.46
C ILE A 213 -9.40 15.13 -19.85
N VAL A 214 -8.28 14.41 -19.93
CA VAL A 214 -8.10 13.12 -19.25
C VAL A 214 -7.00 13.25 -18.22
N ALA A 215 -7.37 13.27 -16.94
CA ALA A 215 -6.42 13.20 -15.84
C ALA A 215 -5.85 11.78 -15.70
N TYR A 216 -4.55 11.63 -15.50
CA TYR A 216 -3.93 10.32 -15.33
C TYR A 216 -2.77 10.34 -14.32
N ASN A 217 -2.50 9.21 -13.67
CA ASN A 217 -1.38 9.08 -12.75
C ASN A 217 -0.15 8.49 -13.47
N PRO A 218 0.90 9.27 -13.78
CA PRO A 218 2.09 8.78 -14.46
C PRO A 218 2.93 7.80 -13.62
N LYS A 219 2.63 7.62 -12.33
CA LYS A 219 3.29 6.58 -11.50
C LYS A 219 2.66 5.20 -11.69
N LYS A 220 1.53 5.08 -12.40
CA LYS A 220 0.80 3.81 -12.61
C LYS A 220 0.71 3.47 -14.10
N GLY A 221 1.55 2.55 -14.57
CA GLY A 221 1.44 1.99 -15.92
C GLY A 221 1.79 2.97 -17.06
N PHE A 222 2.61 3.99 -16.79
CA PHE A 222 2.88 5.07 -17.75
C PHE A 222 3.46 4.62 -19.09
N ALA A 223 4.24 3.53 -19.11
CA ALA A 223 4.74 2.97 -20.36
C ALA A 223 3.61 2.59 -21.35
N PHE A 224 2.48 2.11 -20.84
CA PHE A 224 1.29 1.82 -21.62
C PHE A 224 0.48 3.09 -21.89
N THR A 225 0.22 3.92 -20.87
CA THR A 225 -0.52 5.18 -21.03
C THR A 225 0.12 6.10 -22.08
N ARG A 226 1.44 6.15 -22.17
CA ARG A 226 2.16 6.91 -23.21
C ARG A 226 1.80 6.47 -24.63
N LYS A 227 1.51 5.17 -24.85
CA LYS A 227 1.05 4.69 -26.15
C LYS A 227 -0.32 5.28 -26.50
N ILE A 228 -1.22 5.32 -25.52
CA ILE A 228 -2.54 5.95 -25.68
C ILE A 228 -2.38 7.44 -26.02
N ILE A 229 -1.57 8.16 -25.23
CA ILE A 229 -1.28 9.59 -25.46
C ILE A 229 -0.69 9.82 -26.86
N SER A 230 0.21 8.95 -27.33
CA SER A 230 0.80 9.09 -28.67
C SER A 230 -0.18 8.82 -29.81
N SER A 231 -1.19 7.98 -29.57
CA SER A 231 -2.20 7.59 -30.56
C SER A 231 -3.41 8.53 -30.59
N ALA A 232 -3.78 9.12 -29.45
CA ALA A 232 -4.93 10.02 -29.31
C ALA A 232 -4.46 11.48 -29.12
N LYS A 233 -3.92 12.07 -30.18
CA LYS A 233 -3.34 13.43 -30.15
C LYS A 233 -4.38 14.54 -30.00
N ASP A 234 -5.64 14.23 -30.29
CA ASP A 234 -6.83 15.07 -30.14
C ASP A 234 -7.29 15.19 -28.67
N ILE A 235 -6.86 14.28 -27.79
CA ILE A 235 -7.22 14.29 -26.38
C ILE A 235 -6.15 15.01 -25.55
N LYS A 236 -6.58 15.95 -24.70
CA LYS A 236 -5.71 16.65 -23.76
C LYS A 236 -5.53 15.81 -22.48
N PHE A 237 -4.34 15.24 -22.29
CA PHE A 237 -4.00 14.48 -21.08
C PHE A 237 -3.30 15.35 -20.03
N ILE A 238 -3.75 15.28 -18.78
CA ILE A 238 -3.18 16.03 -17.65
C ILE A 238 -2.55 15.05 -16.63
N PRO A 239 -1.22 15.09 -16.42
CA PRO A 239 -0.56 14.23 -15.43
C PRO A 239 -0.80 14.71 -14.00
N LEU A 240 -1.26 13.82 -13.14
CA LEU A 240 -1.37 14.03 -11.69
C LEU A 240 -0.03 13.72 -11.01
N ILE A 241 0.90 14.68 -11.04
CA ILE A 241 2.24 14.53 -10.47
C ILE A 241 2.66 15.79 -9.71
N ASN A 242 3.30 15.61 -8.56
CA ASN A 242 3.79 16.69 -7.69
C ASN A 242 2.69 17.69 -7.27
N MET A 243 1.45 17.21 -7.18
CA MET A 243 0.30 17.98 -6.73
C MET A 243 0.00 17.69 -5.26
N THR A 244 -0.43 18.72 -4.54
CA THR A 244 -1.16 18.62 -3.28
C THR A 244 -2.51 17.95 -3.48
N ARG A 245 -3.18 17.55 -2.40
CA ARG A 245 -4.50 16.90 -2.49
C ARG A 245 -5.55 17.84 -3.10
N ASP A 246 -5.54 19.11 -2.71
CA ASP A 246 -6.44 20.14 -3.25
C ASP A 246 -6.22 20.37 -4.75
N GLU A 247 -4.97 20.37 -5.21
CA GLU A 247 -4.66 20.50 -6.64
C GLU A 247 -5.13 19.27 -7.43
N VAL A 248 -5.01 18.07 -6.86
CA VAL A 248 -5.59 16.85 -7.46
C VAL A 248 -7.10 16.97 -7.55
N ILE A 249 -7.78 17.37 -6.47
CA ILE A 249 -9.24 17.56 -6.44
C ILE A 249 -9.65 18.56 -7.53
N LYS A 250 -9.05 19.76 -7.56
CA LYS A 250 -9.35 20.79 -8.57
C LYS A 250 -9.12 20.32 -10.00
N THR A 251 -8.08 19.50 -10.23
CA THR A 251 -7.82 18.92 -11.56
C THR A 251 -8.89 17.91 -11.94
N LEU A 252 -9.29 17.04 -11.00
CA LEU A 252 -10.33 16.03 -11.23
C LEU A 252 -11.73 16.65 -11.40
N GLN A 253 -12.03 17.76 -10.72
CA GLN A 253 -13.30 18.48 -10.88
C GLN A 253 -13.52 19.05 -12.28
N ARG A 254 -12.42 19.36 -12.98
CA ARG A 254 -12.45 19.86 -14.36
C ARG A 254 -12.38 18.73 -15.40
N ALA A 255 -12.10 17.48 -15.00
CA ALA A 255 -11.88 16.35 -15.91
C ALA A 255 -13.16 15.63 -16.33
#